data_AF-A0A6C0II78-F1
#
_entry.id   AF-A0A6C0II78-F1
#
_cell.length_a   1.000
_cell.length_b   1.000
_cell.length_c   1.000
_cell.angle_alpha   90.00
_cell.angle_beta   90.00
_cell.angle_gamma   90.00
#
_symmetry.space_group_name_H-M   'P 1'
#
loop_
_entity.id
_entity.type
_entity.pdbx_description
1 polymer ?
#
loop_
_entity_poly.entity_id
_entity_poly.type
_entity_poly.pdbx_seq_one_letter_code
_entity_poly.pdbx_strand_id
1 'polypeptide(L)'
;MLLISKEIFLSLAFITFFYYYNYPNELNILLLNVQTYIDKCVNKYEDIFEYLLIGDGCSIEGDTESETDFDEISEENNELETTFLKEVKYEDKYLVDIRKLNKEFIFDDEEKELEEKKKDEILTTLNNNYKETVNIVNVRLKEIETELKNTDTAEYRIDILRNTIGRGYPNTGEDAEIINEFLKKRMEKFEEDLKNTVIDEEIINTSIDNRRRELLEEYNTLVDEINHLYNVNEEEQVKEFKEKAEFEAKKMIIDNKLNRLKDCFVMEKTPLGNVLMFYNHSRDAFEFFSDNTIPYRYLETVARKYVKIFNCRPIFVDMEEELRICEERIEKEEKEKEEQEKEKEALKLLNNTNQQVKQVEQKKSVFAKFKSYNKEAGTGRVNTCAPPKNSIPNKPVTEKDSTEKILMKENANRYTYEGKLSNFNFLKKVERKMVDKKYGMSFAEFKRQLICGNN
;
A
#
# COMPACT_ATOMS: atom_id res chain seq x y z
N MET A 1 14.38 38.50 -3.06
CA MET A 1 13.91 37.45 -2.14
C MET A 1 14.66 37.36 -0.81
N LEU A 2 16.01 37.42 -0.76
CA LEU A 2 16.77 37.21 0.49
C LEU A 2 16.68 38.31 1.56
N LEU A 3 16.33 39.56 1.21
CA LEU A 3 16.13 40.64 2.19
C LEU A 3 14.74 40.60 2.85
N ILE A 4 13.73 40.13 2.11
CA ILE A 4 12.33 40.04 2.57
C ILE A 4 12.19 38.99 3.68
N SER A 5 13.01 37.93 3.67
CA SER A 5 12.93 36.86 4.68
C SER A 5 13.47 37.24 6.06
N LYS A 6 14.37 38.24 6.17
CA LYS A 6 14.97 38.62 7.47
C LYS A 6 14.08 39.53 8.30
N GLU A 7 13.39 40.47 7.66
CA GLU A 7 12.49 41.41 8.36
C GLU A 7 11.23 40.70 8.87
N ILE A 8 10.67 39.76 8.11
CA ILE A 8 9.53 38.94 8.52
C ILE A 8 9.89 38.05 9.73
N PHE A 9 11.08 37.47 9.71
CA PHE A 9 11.56 36.62 10.81
C PHE A 9 11.77 37.41 12.12
N LEU A 10 12.34 38.62 12.02
CA LEU A 10 12.53 39.49 13.19
C LEU A 10 11.19 39.98 13.76
N SER A 11 10.20 40.23 12.89
CA SER A 11 8.85 40.64 13.27
C SER A 11 8.11 39.53 14.02
N LEU A 12 8.21 38.27 13.57
CA LEU A 12 7.63 37.11 14.26
C LEU A 12 8.29 36.86 15.63
N ALA A 13 9.59 37.15 15.77
CA ALA A 13 10.29 37.06 17.05
C ALA A 13 9.82 38.13 18.07
N PHE A 14 9.53 39.35 17.62
CA PHE A 14 8.97 40.38 18.50
C PHE A 14 7.50 40.14 18.86
N ILE A 15 6.70 39.59 17.95
CA ILE A 15 5.31 39.18 18.22
C ILE A 15 5.27 38.11 19.33
N THR A 16 6.13 37.11 19.23
CA THR A 16 6.25 36.04 20.25
C THR A 16 6.78 36.57 21.58
N PHE A 17 7.72 37.52 21.57
CA PHE A 17 8.20 38.20 22.78
C PHE A 17 7.12 39.04 23.48
N PHE A 18 6.41 39.92 22.77
CA PHE A 18 5.38 40.77 23.37
C PHE A 18 4.13 40.01 23.81
N TYR A 19 3.81 38.89 23.12
CA TYR A 19 2.75 37.97 23.55
C TYR A 19 3.11 37.24 24.85
N TYR A 20 4.36 36.78 25.00
CA TYR A 20 4.81 36.07 26.19
C TYR A 20 4.82 36.94 27.46
N TYR A 21 5.14 38.23 27.34
CA TYR A 21 5.17 39.17 28.47
C TYR A 21 3.88 40.00 28.65
N ASN A 22 2.83 39.67 27.89
CA ASN A 22 1.46 40.18 28.05
C ASN A 22 1.31 41.71 27.93
N TYR A 23 1.89 42.29 26.86
CA TYR A 23 1.76 43.71 26.48
C TYR A 23 0.84 43.87 25.24
N PRO A 24 -0.48 44.06 25.44
CA PRO A 24 -1.47 43.89 24.37
C PRO A 24 -1.56 45.07 23.37
N ASN A 25 -1.21 46.29 23.77
CA ASN A 25 -1.32 47.46 22.89
C ASN A 25 -0.17 47.51 21.87
N GLU A 26 1.04 47.21 22.33
CA GLU A 26 2.26 47.13 21.53
C GLU A 26 2.20 45.97 20.53
N LEU A 27 1.59 44.84 20.93
CA LEU A 27 1.34 43.69 20.05
C LEU A 27 0.41 44.04 18.88
N ASN A 28 -0.67 44.80 19.14
CA ASN A 28 -1.61 45.22 18.10
C ASN A 28 -1.00 46.22 17.11
N ILE A 29 -0.19 47.16 17.59
CA ILE A 29 0.54 48.10 16.73
C ILE A 29 1.55 47.34 15.83
N LEU A 30 2.23 46.33 16.38
CA LEU A 30 3.16 45.51 15.63
C LEU A 30 2.45 44.67 14.57
N LEU A 31 1.30 44.06 14.89
CA LEU A 31 0.48 43.32 13.92
C LEU A 31 -0.01 44.20 12.77
N LEU A 32 -0.46 45.43 13.06
CA LEU A 32 -0.94 46.36 12.03
C LEU A 32 0.19 46.82 11.09
N ASN A 33 1.40 47.02 11.63
CA ASN A 33 2.59 47.34 10.83
C ASN A 33 3.04 46.17 9.95
N VAL A 34 2.95 44.93 10.44
CA VAL A 34 3.23 43.72 9.64
C VAL A 34 2.21 43.57 8.52
N GLN A 35 0.92 43.80 8.80
CA GLN A 35 -0.13 43.70 7.80
C GLN A 35 0.02 44.75 6.70
N THR A 36 0.25 46.02 7.07
CA THR A 36 0.51 47.08 6.08
C THR A 36 1.80 46.89 5.28
N TYR A 37 2.79 46.18 5.82
CA TYR A 37 4.00 45.79 5.07
C TYR A 37 3.71 44.66 4.08
N ILE A 38 2.94 43.64 4.48
CA ILE A 38 2.51 42.55 3.60
C ILE A 38 1.70 43.11 2.42
N ASP A 39 0.76 44.03 2.68
CA ASP A 39 -0.04 44.65 1.61
C ASP A 39 0.84 45.44 0.61
N LYS A 40 1.87 46.15 1.10
CA LYS A 40 2.85 46.83 0.22
C LYS A 40 3.70 45.86 -0.60
N CYS A 41 4.02 44.69 -0.05
CA CYS A 41 4.75 43.66 -0.78
C CYS A 41 3.87 42.99 -1.86
N VAL A 42 2.59 42.75 -1.57
CA VAL A 42 1.62 42.19 -2.52
C VAL A 42 1.40 43.15 -3.69
N ASN A 43 1.17 44.44 -3.42
CA ASN A 43 0.97 45.44 -4.47
C ASN A 43 2.21 45.58 -5.39
N LYS A 44 3.42 45.53 -4.83
CA LYS A 44 4.66 45.56 -5.61
C LYS A 44 4.85 44.31 -6.47
N TYR A 45 4.26 43.18 -6.10
CA TYR A 45 4.26 41.96 -6.90
C TYR A 45 3.26 42.03 -8.05
N GLU A 46 2.10 42.67 -7.86
CA GLU A 46 1.15 42.93 -8.95
C GLU A 46 1.72 43.90 -10.00
N ASP A 47 2.40 44.98 -9.57
CA ASP A 47 3.06 45.93 -10.49
C ASP A 47 4.15 45.25 -11.35
N ILE A 48 4.86 44.26 -10.79
CA ILE A 48 5.89 43.48 -11.52
C ILE A 48 5.23 42.49 -12.48
N PHE A 49 4.06 41.94 -12.12
CA PHE A 49 3.29 41.03 -12.97
C PHE A 49 2.69 41.77 -14.17
N GLU A 50 2.24 43.02 -13.97
CA GLU A 50 1.75 43.88 -15.05
C GLU A 50 2.90 44.32 -15.98
N TYR A 51 4.09 44.61 -15.45
CA TYR A 51 5.28 44.95 -16.24
C TYR A 51 5.83 43.76 -17.06
N LEU A 52 5.63 42.52 -16.59
CA LEU A 52 5.97 41.29 -17.33
C LEU A 52 4.96 40.98 -18.45
N LEU A 53 3.70 41.40 -18.31
CA LEU A 53 2.68 41.25 -19.35
C LEU A 53 2.75 42.35 -20.44
N ILE A 54 3.33 43.51 -20.12
CA ILE A 54 3.52 44.63 -21.06
C ILE A 54 4.88 44.54 -21.81
N GLY A 55 5.79 43.62 -21.40
CA GLY A 55 7.17 43.53 -21.89
C GLY A 55 7.40 42.78 -23.21
N ASP A 56 6.47 41.95 -23.68
CA ASP A 56 6.56 41.31 -25.01
C ASP A 56 5.67 42.06 -26.01
N GLY A 57 6.06 43.30 -26.30
CA GLY A 57 5.57 44.04 -27.44
C GLY A 57 6.28 43.61 -28.72
N CYS A 58 5.51 43.28 -29.75
CA CYS A 58 5.80 43.86 -31.06
C CYS A 58 4.49 44.26 -31.75
N SER A 59 4.13 45.50 -31.45
CA SER A 59 3.46 46.52 -32.25
C SER A 59 2.68 46.13 -33.50
N ILE A 60 1.40 46.48 -33.45
CA ILE A 60 0.58 46.89 -34.59
C ILE A 60 0.75 48.41 -34.74
N GLU A 61 1.21 48.86 -35.90
CA GLU A 61 0.86 50.13 -36.56
C GLU A 61 0.92 49.82 -38.07
N GLY A 62 -0.01 50.16 -38.95
CA GLY A 62 -1.27 50.87 -38.88
C GLY A 62 -1.80 50.92 -40.32
N ASP A 63 -3.09 50.64 -40.47
CA ASP A 63 -4.06 50.95 -41.53
C ASP A 63 -3.58 51.48 -42.90
N THR A 64 -4.07 50.85 -43.98
CA THR A 64 -4.99 51.53 -44.92
C THR A 64 -5.67 50.57 -45.90
N GLU A 65 -6.98 50.81 -46.02
CA GLU A 65 -8.04 50.28 -46.87
C GLU A 65 -7.69 49.85 -48.31
N SER A 66 -8.26 48.73 -48.77
CA SER A 66 -9.27 48.71 -49.86
C SER A 66 -9.75 47.28 -50.18
N GLU A 67 -11.07 47.13 -50.27
CA GLU A 67 -11.80 45.98 -50.81
C GLU A 67 -11.45 45.71 -52.29
N THR A 68 -11.44 44.44 -52.72
CA THR A 68 -12.21 43.90 -53.88
C THR A 68 -11.84 42.43 -54.18
N ASP A 69 -12.88 41.59 -54.21
CA ASP A 69 -13.22 40.51 -55.16
C ASP A 69 -12.20 39.49 -55.71
N PHE A 70 -12.58 38.22 -55.50
CA PHE A 70 -12.67 37.07 -56.42
C PHE A 70 -11.78 36.95 -57.69
N ASP A 71 -11.26 35.72 -57.83
CA ASP A 71 -10.96 34.91 -59.02
C ASP A 71 -9.53 34.79 -59.60
N GLU A 72 -9.17 33.49 -59.74
CA GLU A 72 -8.33 32.79 -60.73
C GLU A 72 -6.83 33.09 -60.93
N ILE A 73 -6.04 32.05 -60.58
CA ILE A 73 -4.92 31.42 -61.30
C ILE A 73 -3.86 32.33 -61.94
N SER A 74 -2.63 32.24 -61.41
CA SER A 74 -1.44 32.05 -62.25
C SER A 74 -0.29 31.42 -61.46
N GLU A 75 0.22 30.33 -62.02
CA GLU A 75 1.51 29.74 -61.68
C GLU A 75 2.62 30.78 -61.80
N GLU A 76 3.43 30.96 -60.76
CA GLU A 76 4.84 31.28 -60.97
C GLU A 76 5.68 30.81 -59.77
N ASN A 77 6.68 30.03 -60.13
CA ASN A 77 7.61 29.31 -59.26
C ASN A 77 8.41 30.29 -58.39
N ASN A 78 8.52 30.01 -57.10
CA ASN A 78 9.72 30.34 -56.32
C ASN A 78 9.92 29.32 -55.19
N GLU A 79 10.88 28.44 -55.46
CA GLU A 79 11.84 27.82 -54.54
C GLU A 79 11.36 27.21 -53.22
N LEU A 80 11.36 25.87 -53.25
CA LEU A 80 11.54 24.93 -52.14
C LEU A 80 12.28 25.51 -50.92
N GLU A 81 11.54 25.73 -49.84
CA GLU A 81 11.97 25.32 -48.50
C GLU A 81 11.05 24.19 -48.03
N THR A 82 11.18 23.02 -48.66
CA THR A 82 10.81 21.75 -48.02
C THR A 82 11.67 21.61 -46.77
N THR A 83 11.18 22.11 -45.64
CA THR A 83 11.55 21.56 -44.34
C THR A 83 11.28 20.07 -44.44
N PHE A 84 12.33 19.26 -44.54
CA PHE A 84 12.25 17.81 -44.48
C PHE A 84 11.48 17.45 -43.21
N LEU A 85 10.18 17.18 -43.34
CA LEU A 85 9.43 16.39 -42.38
C LEU A 85 10.13 15.03 -42.36
N LYS A 86 11.10 14.86 -41.45
CA LYS A 86 11.65 13.53 -41.16
C LYS A 86 10.43 12.63 -40.95
N GLU A 87 10.28 11.60 -41.78
CA GLU A 87 9.22 10.62 -41.62
C GLU A 87 9.37 10.02 -40.22
N VAL A 88 8.55 10.50 -39.28
CA VAL A 88 8.50 9.95 -37.93
C VAL A 88 7.92 8.56 -38.08
N LYS A 89 8.69 7.54 -37.69
CA LYS A 89 8.21 6.16 -37.65
C LYS A 89 6.90 6.12 -36.87
N TYR A 90 5.93 5.36 -37.37
CA TYR A 90 4.61 5.28 -36.72
C TYR A 90 4.73 4.85 -35.26
N GLU A 91 5.71 3.99 -34.96
CA GLU A 91 6.07 3.55 -33.61
C GLU A 91 6.39 4.71 -32.64
N ASP A 92 6.90 5.83 -33.14
CA ASP A 92 7.40 6.93 -32.31
C ASP A 92 6.40 8.09 -32.18
N LYS A 93 5.25 8.00 -32.87
CA LYS A 93 4.26 9.08 -33.07
C LYS A 93 3.83 9.83 -31.80
N TYR A 94 3.84 9.18 -30.63
CA TYR A 94 3.41 9.75 -29.34
C TYR A 94 4.48 9.66 -28.25
N LEU A 95 5.68 9.18 -28.57
CA LEU A 95 6.70 8.86 -27.57
C LEU A 95 7.25 10.13 -26.91
N VAL A 96 7.54 11.16 -27.71
CA VAL A 96 8.04 12.46 -27.22
C VAL A 96 7.02 13.13 -26.30
N ASP A 97 5.74 13.06 -26.64
CA ASP A 97 4.68 13.68 -25.86
C ASP A 97 4.53 13.02 -24.48
N ILE A 98 4.66 11.69 -24.42
CA ILE A 98 4.55 10.93 -23.16
C ILE A 98 5.73 11.18 -22.23
N ARG A 99 6.93 11.37 -22.80
CA ARG A 99 8.12 11.72 -22.02
C ARG A 99 8.03 13.12 -21.40
N LYS A 100 7.16 13.99 -21.92
CA LYS A 100 6.89 15.32 -21.34
C LYS A 100 5.81 15.29 -20.24
N LEU A 101 5.01 14.24 -20.15
CA LEU A 101 3.94 14.14 -19.14
C LEU A 101 4.50 13.82 -17.75
N ASN A 102 3.80 14.29 -16.71
CA ASN A 102 4.18 14.01 -15.32
C ASN A 102 4.02 12.52 -15.01
N LYS A 103 4.99 11.93 -14.31
CA LYS A 103 5.00 10.51 -13.93
C LYS A 103 4.08 10.22 -12.74
N GLU A 104 3.67 11.24 -12.00
CA GLU A 104 2.79 11.11 -10.84
C GLU A 104 1.34 11.47 -11.17
N PHE A 105 0.40 10.91 -10.42
CA PHE A 105 -0.99 11.33 -10.48
C PHE A 105 -1.11 12.76 -9.95
N ILE A 106 -1.63 13.64 -10.79
CA ILE A 106 -2.04 14.98 -10.39
C ILE A 106 -3.49 14.89 -9.92
N PHE A 107 -3.75 15.34 -8.70
CA PHE A 107 -5.09 15.42 -8.14
C PHE A 107 -5.71 16.78 -8.41
N ASP A 108 -6.95 16.75 -8.86
CA ASP A 108 -7.77 17.95 -9.00
C ASP A 108 -8.19 18.44 -7.59
N ASP A 109 -8.64 19.69 -7.48
CA ASP A 109 -8.93 20.27 -6.16
C ASP A 109 -10.07 19.52 -5.43
N GLU A 110 -11.07 19.01 -6.17
CA GLU A 110 -12.10 18.13 -5.61
C GLU A 110 -11.54 16.78 -5.11
N GLU A 111 -10.54 16.23 -5.80
CA GLU A 111 -9.89 14.97 -5.41
C GLU A 111 -9.05 15.14 -4.14
N LYS A 112 -8.39 16.31 -3.99
CA LYS A 112 -7.66 16.67 -2.77
C LYS A 112 -8.58 16.86 -1.58
N GLU A 113 -9.71 17.54 -1.76
CA GLU A 113 -10.71 17.69 -0.68
C GLU A 113 -11.24 16.32 -0.23
N LEU A 114 -11.49 15.42 -1.19
CA LEU A 114 -11.91 14.04 -0.89
C LEU A 114 -10.81 13.24 -0.18
N GLU A 115 -9.54 13.41 -0.58
CA GLU A 115 -8.37 12.82 0.08
C GLU A 115 -8.28 13.25 1.54
N GLU A 116 -8.39 14.55 1.82
CA GLU A 116 -8.37 15.11 3.18
C GLU A 116 -9.51 14.54 4.03
N LYS A 117 -10.74 14.54 3.50
CA LYS A 117 -11.88 13.96 4.20
C LYS A 117 -11.69 12.47 4.50
N LYS A 118 -11.12 11.71 3.57
CA LYS A 118 -10.87 10.27 3.74
C LYS A 118 -9.76 10.00 4.73
N LYS A 119 -8.71 10.82 4.72
CA LYS A 119 -7.63 10.78 5.71
C LYS A 119 -8.19 10.98 7.12
N ASP A 120 -9.06 11.95 7.34
CA ASP A 120 -9.65 12.19 8.66
C ASP A 120 -10.55 11.02 9.13
N GLU A 121 -11.31 10.42 8.21
CA GLU A 121 -12.14 9.23 8.47
C GLU A 121 -11.29 8.02 8.87
N ILE A 122 -10.21 7.75 8.14
CA ILE A 122 -9.27 6.65 8.40
C ILE A 122 -8.55 6.89 9.73
N LEU A 123 -8.07 8.11 9.97
CA LEU A 123 -7.39 8.47 11.23
C LEU A 123 -8.32 8.29 12.44
N THR A 124 -9.58 8.68 12.31
CA THR A 124 -10.59 8.47 13.36
C THR A 124 -10.81 6.98 13.60
N THR A 125 -10.89 6.18 12.54
CA THR A 125 -11.07 4.72 12.63
C THR A 125 -9.87 4.03 13.29
N LEU A 126 -8.64 4.39 12.91
CA LEU A 126 -7.42 3.86 13.52
C LEU A 126 -7.34 4.17 15.02
N ASN A 127 -7.66 5.41 15.40
CA ASN A 127 -7.69 5.82 16.80
C ASN A 127 -8.77 5.08 17.61
N ASN A 128 -9.94 4.85 17.02
CA ASN A 128 -11.01 4.10 17.68
C ASN A 128 -10.62 2.62 17.86
N ASN A 129 -10.07 1.99 16.81
CA ASN A 129 -9.59 0.61 16.88
C ASN A 129 -8.50 0.45 17.95
N TYR A 130 -7.57 1.40 18.06
CA TYR A 130 -6.55 1.39 19.10
C TYR A 130 -7.18 1.45 20.51
N LYS A 131 -8.11 2.39 20.73
CA LYS A 131 -8.84 2.49 22.01
C LYS A 131 -9.63 1.24 22.36
N GLU A 132 -10.28 0.63 21.37
CA GLU A 132 -11.01 -0.62 21.54
C GLU A 132 -10.08 -1.76 21.93
N THR A 133 -8.95 -1.94 21.24
CA THR A 133 -7.94 -2.95 21.57
C THR A 133 -7.42 -2.76 22.99
N VAL A 134 -7.03 -1.53 23.36
CA VAL A 134 -6.58 -1.22 24.73
C VAL A 134 -7.67 -1.54 25.75
N ASN A 135 -8.94 -1.23 25.46
CA ASN A 135 -10.05 -1.54 26.36
C ASN A 135 -10.27 -3.05 26.49
N ILE A 136 -10.24 -3.80 25.39
CA ILE A 136 -10.38 -5.27 25.39
C ILE A 136 -9.30 -5.92 26.26
N VAL A 137 -8.03 -5.52 26.07
CA VAL A 137 -6.93 -6.08 26.86
C VAL A 137 -7.07 -5.71 28.34
N ASN A 138 -7.45 -4.47 28.66
CA ASN A 138 -7.70 -4.05 30.05
C ASN A 138 -8.87 -4.79 30.71
N VAL A 139 -9.96 -5.06 29.98
CA VAL A 139 -11.09 -5.86 30.48
C VAL A 139 -10.62 -7.29 30.77
N ARG A 140 -9.89 -7.90 29.84
CA ARG A 140 -9.38 -9.26 30.02
C ARG A 140 -8.41 -9.37 31.20
N LEU A 141 -7.53 -8.39 31.39
CA LEU A 141 -6.66 -8.32 32.57
C LEU A 141 -7.45 -8.28 33.88
N LYS A 142 -8.51 -7.46 33.94
CA LYS A 142 -9.40 -7.41 35.12
C LYS A 142 -10.11 -8.74 35.37
N GLU A 143 -10.58 -9.41 34.32
CA GLU A 143 -11.18 -10.74 34.43
C GLU A 143 -10.19 -11.75 35.02
N ILE A 144 -8.96 -11.80 34.49
CA ILE A 144 -7.91 -12.70 34.99
C ILE A 144 -7.56 -12.38 36.45
N GLU A 145 -7.47 -11.10 36.82
CA GLU A 145 -7.26 -10.70 38.22
C GLU A 145 -8.38 -11.18 39.14
N THR A 146 -9.64 -11.12 38.69
CA THR A 146 -10.77 -11.64 39.47
C THR A 146 -10.77 -13.15 39.55
N GLU A 147 -10.42 -13.86 38.45
CA GLU A 147 -10.27 -15.31 38.44
C GLU A 147 -9.18 -15.75 39.42
N LEU A 148 -8.00 -15.09 39.41
CA LEU A 148 -6.91 -15.37 40.33
C LEU A 148 -7.32 -15.16 41.80
N LYS A 149 -8.03 -14.08 42.12
CA LYS A 149 -8.56 -13.84 43.48
C LYS A 149 -9.56 -14.92 43.91
N ASN A 150 -10.38 -15.40 42.97
CA ASN A 150 -11.38 -16.42 43.25
C ASN A 150 -10.78 -17.83 43.41
N THR A 151 -9.64 -18.13 42.77
CA THR A 151 -8.97 -19.44 42.93
C THR A 151 -8.54 -19.75 44.37
N ASP A 152 -8.30 -18.71 45.18
CA ASP A 152 -7.92 -18.85 46.60
C ASP A 152 -9.16 -19.02 47.53
N THR A 153 -10.39 -18.98 47.01
CA THR A 153 -11.63 -19.10 47.82
C THR A 153 -12.11 -20.54 47.99
N ALA A 154 -12.71 -20.83 49.15
CA ALA A 154 -13.28 -22.14 49.46
C ALA A 154 -14.42 -22.55 48.49
N GLU A 155 -15.14 -21.59 47.93
CA GLU A 155 -16.23 -21.82 46.97
C GLU A 155 -15.73 -22.37 45.64
N TYR A 156 -14.58 -21.90 45.13
CA TYR A 156 -13.97 -22.43 43.90
C TYR A 156 -13.51 -23.89 44.07
N ARG A 157 -12.97 -24.24 45.25
CA ARG A 157 -12.63 -25.63 45.61
C ARG A 157 -13.88 -26.52 45.64
N ILE A 158 -14.99 -26.02 46.17
CA ILE A 158 -16.28 -26.73 46.21
C ILE A 158 -16.86 -26.91 44.79
N ASP A 159 -16.72 -25.93 43.91
CA ASP A 159 -17.27 -26.00 42.54
C ASP A 159 -16.49 -26.95 41.62
N ILE A 160 -15.15 -27.00 41.76
CA ILE A 160 -14.33 -28.05 41.14
C ILE A 160 -14.78 -29.42 41.67
N LEU A 161 -14.91 -29.60 42.98
CA LEU A 161 -15.39 -30.85 43.57
C LEU A 161 -16.75 -31.28 43.01
N ARG A 162 -17.71 -30.35 42.84
CA ARG A 162 -19.03 -30.65 42.23
C ARG A 162 -18.90 -31.10 40.78
N ASN A 163 -18.07 -30.43 39.99
CA ASN A 163 -17.86 -30.76 38.58
C ASN A 163 -17.14 -32.11 38.40
N THR A 164 -16.18 -32.43 39.28
CA THR A 164 -15.45 -33.71 39.26
C THR A 164 -16.31 -34.89 39.71
N ILE A 165 -17.23 -34.68 40.67
CA ILE A 165 -18.09 -35.74 41.24
C ILE A 165 -19.35 -36.01 40.38
N GLY A 166 -19.67 -35.13 39.42
CA GLY A 166 -20.60 -35.41 38.32
C GLY A 166 -21.93 -36.02 38.75
N ARG A 167 -22.79 -35.28 39.46
CA ARG A 167 -24.21 -35.64 39.61
C ARG A 167 -25.10 -34.40 39.63
N GLY A 168 -25.70 -34.11 38.48
CA GLY A 168 -26.79 -33.15 38.36
C GLY A 168 -28.06 -33.67 39.02
N TYR A 169 -28.81 -32.79 39.67
CA TYR A 169 -30.26 -32.86 39.75
C TYR A 169 -30.83 -31.44 39.73
N PRO A 170 -31.83 -31.15 38.89
CA PRO A 170 -32.49 -29.85 38.85
C PRO A 170 -33.35 -29.66 40.11
N ASN A 171 -33.22 -28.47 40.68
CA ASN A 171 -33.98 -27.99 41.83
C ASN A 171 -35.40 -27.64 41.37
N THR A 172 -36.39 -28.46 41.72
CA THR A 172 -37.81 -28.05 41.68
C THR A 172 -38.61 -28.70 42.79
N GLY A 173 -39.15 -27.85 43.67
CA GLY A 173 -40.41 -28.11 44.40
C GLY A 173 -40.30 -28.65 45.83
N GLU A 174 -40.77 -27.81 46.77
CA GLU A 174 -41.45 -28.13 48.05
C GLU A 174 -41.02 -29.41 48.78
N ASP A 175 -39.82 -29.39 49.36
CA ASP A 175 -39.48 -29.93 50.69
C ASP A 175 -38.03 -29.54 51.03
N ALA A 176 -37.71 -28.25 50.84
CA ALA A 176 -36.35 -27.73 50.92
C ALA A 176 -35.70 -27.94 52.30
N GLU A 177 -36.47 -28.00 53.38
CA GLU A 177 -35.93 -28.22 54.74
C GLU A 177 -35.55 -29.68 54.98
N ILE A 178 -36.36 -30.65 54.55
CA ILE A 178 -36.06 -32.08 54.71
C ILE A 178 -34.91 -32.48 53.79
N ILE A 179 -34.88 -31.94 52.56
CA ILE A 179 -33.79 -32.16 51.61
C ILE A 179 -32.52 -31.45 52.10
N ASN A 180 -32.58 -30.24 52.66
CA ASN A 180 -31.40 -29.59 53.23
C ASN A 180 -30.87 -30.28 54.49
N GLU A 181 -31.73 -30.81 55.36
CA GLU A 181 -31.28 -31.58 56.54
C GLU A 181 -30.66 -32.92 56.13
N PHE A 182 -31.22 -33.57 55.10
CA PHE A 182 -30.67 -34.80 54.52
C PHE A 182 -29.36 -34.54 53.77
N LEU A 183 -29.26 -33.44 53.02
CA LEU A 183 -28.03 -32.99 52.37
C LEU A 183 -26.97 -32.58 53.40
N LYS A 184 -27.34 -31.93 54.50
CA LYS A 184 -26.42 -31.55 55.57
C LYS A 184 -25.85 -32.76 56.31
N LYS A 185 -26.70 -33.73 56.72
CA LYS A 185 -26.24 -35.00 57.31
C LYS A 185 -25.40 -35.84 56.34
N ARG A 186 -25.74 -35.80 55.04
CA ARG A 186 -24.98 -36.50 54.01
C ARG A 186 -23.66 -35.79 53.70
N MET A 187 -23.62 -34.46 53.79
CA MET A 187 -22.39 -33.66 53.67
C MET A 187 -21.47 -33.84 54.88
N GLU A 188 -21.98 -33.87 56.11
CA GLU A 188 -21.17 -34.14 57.31
C GLU A 188 -20.52 -35.53 57.23
N LYS A 189 -21.26 -36.53 56.74
CA LYS A 189 -20.73 -37.87 56.47
C LYS A 189 -19.73 -37.89 55.29
N PHE A 190 -19.96 -37.08 54.27
CA PHE A 190 -19.06 -36.96 53.12
C PHE A 190 -17.77 -36.22 53.47
N GLU A 191 -17.81 -35.22 54.36
CA GLU A 191 -16.64 -34.52 54.93
C GLU A 191 -15.80 -35.45 55.82
N GLU A 192 -16.45 -36.37 56.54
CA GLU A 192 -15.80 -37.40 57.35
C GLU A 192 -15.15 -38.49 56.47
N ASP A 193 -15.80 -38.85 55.34
CA ASP A 193 -15.23 -39.73 54.31
C ASP A 193 -14.08 -39.04 53.53
N LEU A 194 -14.16 -37.72 53.30
CA LEU A 194 -13.10 -36.91 52.67
C LEU A 194 -11.83 -36.84 53.53
N LYS A 195 -11.98 -36.71 54.86
CA LYS A 195 -10.84 -36.73 55.80
C LYS A 195 -10.08 -38.06 55.80
N ASN A 196 -10.74 -39.15 55.44
CA ASN A 196 -10.18 -40.50 55.43
C ASN A 196 -9.61 -40.91 54.06
N THR A 197 -9.86 -40.13 53.00
CA THR A 197 -9.31 -40.36 51.66
C THR A 197 -8.19 -39.36 51.37
N VAL A 198 -6.97 -39.76 51.76
CA VAL A 198 -5.69 -39.03 51.56
C VAL A 198 -5.38 -38.70 50.08
N ILE A 199 -6.24 -39.08 49.13
CA ILE A 199 -5.93 -39.09 47.69
C ILE A 199 -6.51 -37.89 46.90
N ASP A 200 -7.49 -37.13 47.39
CA ASP A 200 -8.14 -36.12 46.53
C ASP A 200 -7.70 -34.66 46.75
N GLU A 201 -7.14 -34.28 47.90
CA GLU A 201 -6.64 -32.90 48.11
C GLU A 201 -5.43 -32.56 47.23
N GLU A 202 -4.49 -33.50 47.07
CA GLU A 202 -3.27 -33.27 46.29
C GLU A 202 -3.59 -33.10 44.80
N ILE A 203 -4.51 -33.90 44.26
CA ILE A 203 -4.96 -33.81 42.86
C ILE A 203 -5.72 -32.49 42.62
N ILE A 204 -6.60 -32.09 43.55
CA ILE A 204 -7.36 -30.84 43.47
C ILE A 204 -6.42 -29.64 43.55
N ASN A 205 -5.48 -29.62 44.49
CA ASN A 205 -4.48 -28.55 44.60
C ASN A 205 -3.60 -28.49 43.36
N THR A 206 -3.17 -29.64 42.81
CA THR A 206 -2.40 -29.68 41.56
C THR A 206 -3.19 -29.11 40.37
N SER A 207 -4.49 -29.39 40.28
CA SER A 207 -5.37 -28.83 39.23
C SER A 207 -5.58 -27.33 39.38
N ILE A 208 -5.73 -26.84 40.61
CA ILE A 208 -5.83 -25.40 40.91
C ILE A 208 -4.52 -24.69 40.58
N ASP A 209 -3.39 -25.29 40.96
CA ASP A 209 -2.05 -24.75 40.69
C ASP A 209 -1.75 -24.70 39.18
N ASN A 210 -2.19 -25.69 38.41
CA ASN A 210 -2.07 -25.69 36.95
C ASN A 210 -2.92 -24.57 36.33
N ARG A 211 -4.19 -24.42 36.73
CA ARG A 211 -5.06 -23.34 36.23
C ARG A 211 -4.54 -21.95 36.63
N ARG A 212 -4.01 -21.82 37.84
CA ARG A 212 -3.35 -20.59 38.31
C ARG A 212 -2.12 -20.26 37.47
N ARG A 213 -1.32 -21.26 37.10
CA ARG A 213 -0.14 -21.09 36.24
C ARG A 213 -0.52 -20.62 34.84
N GLU A 214 -1.53 -21.24 34.23
CA GLU A 214 -2.07 -20.83 32.92
C GLU A 214 -2.56 -19.38 32.92
N LEU A 215 -3.33 -19.01 33.95
CA LEU A 215 -3.82 -17.63 34.12
C LEU A 215 -2.67 -16.63 34.32
N LEU A 216 -1.62 -17.02 35.03
CA LEU A 216 -0.45 -16.17 35.25
C LEU A 216 0.36 -15.98 33.96
N GLU A 217 0.49 -17.03 33.15
CA GLU A 217 1.12 -16.95 31.82
C GLU A 217 0.33 -16.01 30.91
N GLU A 218 -0.99 -16.18 30.83
CA GLU A 218 -1.88 -15.29 30.05
C GLU A 218 -1.78 -13.83 30.54
N TYR A 219 -1.83 -13.60 31.86
CA TYR A 219 -1.67 -12.28 32.46
C TYR A 219 -0.36 -11.61 32.05
N ASN A 220 0.76 -12.32 32.17
CA ASN A 220 2.07 -11.78 31.81
C ASN A 220 2.14 -11.42 30.32
N THR A 221 1.58 -12.27 29.44
CA THR A 221 1.54 -11.97 28.00
C THR A 221 0.74 -10.72 27.66
N LEU A 222 -0.41 -10.52 28.32
CA LEU A 222 -1.26 -9.34 28.10
C LEU A 222 -0.63 -8.06 28.69
N VAL A 223 0.06 -8.17 29.81
CA VAL A 223 0.84 -7.06 30.39
C VAL A 223 1.97 -6.64 29.46
N ASP A 224 2.68 -7.60 28.86
CA ASP A 224 3.71 -7.31 27.87
C ASP A 224 3.13 -6.64 26.62
N GLU A 225 1.96 -7.08 26.16
CA GLU A 225 1.22 -6.46 25.05
C GLU A 225 0.82 -5.01 25.37
N ILE A 226 0.26 -4.77 26.57
CA ILE A 226 -0.06 -3.41 27.05
C ILE A 226 1.19 -2.54 27.13
N ASN A 227 2.27 -3.06 27.72
CA ASN A 227 3.52 -2.32 27.85
C ASN A 227 4.08 -1.98 26.47
N HIS A 228 3.98 -2.88 25.50
CA HIS A 228 4.35 -2.59 24.11
C HIS A 228 3.47 -1.48 23.51
N LEU A 229 2.16 -1.49 23.77
CA LEU A 229 1.24 -0.46 23.29
C LEU A 229 1.49 0.93 23.93
N TYR A 230 2.01 0.99 25.16
CA TYR A 230 2.34 2.23 25.88
C TYR A 230 3.80 2.69 25.74
N ASN A 231 4.74 1.78 25.43
CA ASN A 231 6.16 2.10 25.25
C ASN A 231 6.46 2.80 23.91
N VAL A 232 5.50 2.82 22.98
CA VAL A 232 5.58 3.69 21.81
C VAL A 232 5.33 5.12 22.29
N ASN A 233 6.28 6.03 22.05
CA ASN A 233 6.07 7.45 22.33
C ASN A 233 4.77 7.90 21.64
N GLU A 234 3.88 8.58 22.37
CA GLU A 234 2.60 9.07 21.82
C GLU A 234 2.81 9.85 20.51
N GLU A 235 3.90 10.60 20.39
CA GLU A 235 4.27 11.34 19.18
C GLU A 235 4.63 10.43 17.99
N GLU A 236 5.31 9.31 18.22
CA GLU A 236 5.74 8.38 17.18
C GLU A 236 4.55 7.56 16.65
N GLN A 237 3.64 7.16 17.55
CA GLN A 237 2.41 6.46 17.19
C GLN A 237 1.47 7.36 16.37
N VAL A 238 1.29 8.62 16.79
CA VAL A 238 0.47 9.60 16.04
C VAL A 238 1.06 9.82 14.65
N LYS A 239 2.38 9.88 14.52
CA LYS A 239 3.07 10.00 13.23
C LYS A 239 2.82 8.78 12.35
N GLU A 240 2.97 7.57 12.88
CA GLU A 240 2.73 6.33 12.14
C GLU A 240 1.28 6.23 11.65
N PHE A 241 0.31 6.59 12.50
CA PHE A 241 -1.11 6.59 12.13
C PHE A 241 -1.41 7.62 11.04
N LYS A 242 -0.77 8.79 11.12
CA LYS A 242 -0.91 9.83 10.10
C LYS A 242 -0.32 9.40 8.76
N GLU A 243 0.88 8.81 8.75
CA GLU A 243 1.51 8.29 7.54
C GLU A 243 0.69 7.17 6.89
N LYS A 244 0.16 6.24 7.71
CA LYS A 244 -0.75 5.18 7.25
C LYS A 244 -2.03 5.76 6.66
N ALA A 245 -2.66 6.71 7.33
CA ALA A 245 -3.89 7.34 6.86
C ALA A 245 -3.67 8.12 5.55
N GLU A 246 -2.56 8.85 5.41
CA GLU A 246 -2.19 9.55 4.18
C GLU A 246 -1.98 8.56 3.02
N PHE A 247 -1.25 7.48 3.26
CA PHE A 247 -1.01 6.45 2.24
C PHE A 247 -2.30 5.78 1.77
N GLU A 248 -3.16 5.37 2.70
CA GLU A 248 -4.43 4.71 2.37
C GLU A 248 -5.43 5.65 1.68
N ALA A 249 -5.53 6.90 2.14
CA ALA A 249 -6.38 7.90 1.50
C ALA A 249 -5.93 8.14 0.06
N LYS A 250 -4.64 8.40 -0.14
CA LYS A 250 -4.06 8.62 -1.48
C LYS A 250 -4.30 7.42 -2.39
N LYS A 251 -4.07 6.21 -1.90
CA LYS A 251 -4.31 4.96 -2.64
C LYS A 251 -5.77 4.84 -3.06
N MET A 252 -6.73 5.12 -2.17
CA MET A 252 -8.15 5.04 -2.48
C MET A 252 -8.57 6.02 -3.58
N ILE A 253 -8.03 7.24 -3.57
CA ILE A 253 -8.29 8.24 -4.62
C ILE A 253 -7.70 7.77 -5.97
N ILE A 254 -6.48 7.25 -5.96
CA ILE A 254 -5.84 6.67 -7.16
C ILE A 254 -6.67 5.52 -7.72
N ASP A 255 -7.09 4.57 -6.87
CA ASP A 255 -7.89 3.42 -7.29
C ASP A 255 -9.23 3.88 -7.89
N ASN A 256 -9.88 4.90 -7.31
CA ASN A 256 -11.10 5.50 -7.86
C ASN A 256 -10.84 6.14 -9.24
N LYS A 257 -9.74 6.86 -9.41
CA LYS A 257 -9.34 7.48 -10.68
C LYS A 257 -9.05 6.41 -11.75
N LEU A 258 -8.35 5.35 -11.37
CA LEU A 258 -8.05 4.21 -12.24
C LEU A 258 -9.30 3.43 -12.65
N ASN A 259 -10.28 3.30 -11.76
CA ASN A 259 -11.56 2.66 -12.09
C ASN A 259 -12.36 3.46 -13.12
N ARG A 260 -12.28 4.80 -13.10
CA ARG A 260 -12.93 5.66 -14.12
C ARG A 260 -12.34 5.46 -15.51
N LEU A 261 -11.05 5.10 -15.63
CA LEU A 261 -10.38 4.86 -16.91
C LEU A 261 -11.00 3.71 -17.71
N LYS A 262 -11.67 2.76 -17.05
CA LYS A 262 -12.33 1.63 -17.74
C LYS A 262 -13.43 2.09 -18.71
N ASP A 263 -14.06 3.22 -18.43
CA ASP A 263 -15.11 3.80 -19.27
C ASP A 263 -14.54 4.63 -20.43
N CYS A 264 -13.26 4.98 -20.34
CA CYS A 264 -12.51 5.71 -21.36
C CYS A 264 -11.91 4.70 -22.33
N PHE A 265 -12.18 4.84 -23.63
CA PHE A 265 -11.59 4.01 -24.68
C PHE A 265 -11.06 4.87 -25.82
N VAL A 266 -10.03 4.37 -26.50
CA VAL A 266 -9.47 4.97 -27.70
C VAL A 266 -9.67 4.05 -28.89
N MET A 267 -9.96 4.63 -30.06
CA MET A 267 -9.91 3.93 -31.33
C MET A 267 -8.79 4.52 -32.19
N GLU A 268 -7.94 3.68 -32.77
CA GLU A 268 -6.89 4.08 -33.71
C GLU A 268 -6.83 3.10 -34.88
N LYS A 269 -6.62 3.64 -36.08
CA LYS A 269 -6.41 2.86 -37.29
C LYS A 269 -4.92 2.55 -37.42
N THR A 270 -4.55 1.29 -37.19
CA THR A 270 -3.19 0.81 -37.43
C THR A 270 -3.07 0.28 -38.86
N PRO A 271 -1.85 0.14 -39.42
CA PRO A 271 -1.65 -0.44 -40.74
C PRO A 271 -2.21 -1.86 -40.90
N LEU A 272 -2.37 -2.60 -39.80
CA LEU A 272 -2.86 -3.99 -39.80
C LEU A 272 -4.33 -4.12 -39.39
N GLY A 273 -5.00 -3.03 -39.03
CA GLY A 273 -6.41 -3.07 -38.63
C GLY A 273 -6.78 -1.97 -37.63
N ASN A 274 -8.07 -1.85 -37.36
CA ASN A 274 -8.58 -0.94 -36.35
C ASN A 274 -8.44 -1.57 -34.95
N VAL A 275 -7.97 -0.79 -34.00
CA VAL A 275 -7.83 -1.20 -32.60
C VAL A 275 -8.69 -0.30 -31.74
N LEU A 276 -9.54 -0.91 -30.92
CA LEU A 276 -10.21 -0.25 -29.81
C LEU A 276 -9.53 -0.71 -28.52
N MET A 277 -9.05 0.21 -27.69
CA MET A 277 -8.29 -0.11 -26.48
C MET A 277 -8.77 0.72 -25.29
N PHE A 278 -8.81 0.12 -24.12
CA PHE A 278 -9.02 0.79 -22.83
C PHE A 278 -8.19 0.11 -21.74
N TYR A 279 -8.07 0.76 -20.58
CA TYR A 279 -7.31 0.24 -19.45
C TYR A 279 -8.24 -0.35 -18.39
N ASN A 280 -7.92 -1.56 -17.92
CA ASN A 280 -8.67 -2.23 -16.87
C ASN A 280 -7.80 -2.35 -15.61
N HIS A 281 -8.13 -1.54 -14.60
CA HIS A 281 -7.42 -1.51 -13.33
C HIS A 281 -7.44 -2.86 -12.59
N SER A 282 -8.53 -3.62 -12.67
CA SER A 282 -8.64 -4.92 -11.97
C SER A 282 -7.67 -5.98 -12.49
N ARG A 283 -7.18 -5.85 -13.72
CA ARG A 283 -6.23 -6.79 -14.35
C ARG A 283 -4.89 -6.15 -14.66
N ASP A 284 -4.72 -4.89 -14.26
CA ASP A 284 -3.57 -4.04 -14.57
C ASP A 284 -3.07 -4.22 -16.01
N ALA A 285 -4.01 -4.09 -16.96
CA ALA A 285 -3.75 -4.40 -18.36
C ALA A 285 -4.57 -3.53 -19.31
N PHE A 286 -3.96 -3.24 -20.46
CA PHE A 286 -4.64 -2.67 -21.61
C PHE A 286 -5.42 -3.76 -22.34
N GLU A 287 -6.74 -3.68 -22.25
CA GLU A 287 -7.67 -4.56 -22.95
C GLU A 287 -7.98 -3.96 -24.32
N PHE A 288 -7.88 -4.78 -25.37
CA PHE A 288 -8.11 -4.33 -26.72
C PHE A 288 -8.98 -5.28 -27.54
N PHE A 289 -9.73 -4.69 -28.46
CA PHE A 289 -10.57 -5.34 -29.45
C PHE A 289 -10.03 -5.03 -30.84
N SER A 290 -9.90 -6.07 -31.66
CA SER A 290 -9.43 -5.98 -33.04
C SER A 290 -9.93 -7.18 -33.84
N ASP A 291 -10.20 -6.98 -35.12
CA ASP A 291 -10.57 -8.08 -36.01
C ASP A 291 -9.36 -8.86 -36.51
N ASN A 292 -8.19 -8.20 -36.54
CA ASN A 292 -6.92 -8.75 -36.99
C ASN A 292 -5.94 -8.91 -35.82
N THR A 293 -4.93 -9.78 -35.99
CA THR A 293 -3.83 -9.93 -35.03
C THR A 293 -2.87 -8.75 -35.13
N ILE A 294 -2.80 -7.96 -34.06
CA ILE A 294 -1.99 -6.73 -34.02
C ILE A 294 -0.70 -6.99 -33.21
N PRO A 295 0.49 -6.83 -33.80
CA PRO A 295 1.77 -6.88 -33.10
C PRO A 295 1.91 -5.82 -31.99
N TYR A 296 2.66 -6.15 -30.94
CA TYR A 296 2.86 -5.25 -29.78
C TYR A 296 3.44 -3.89 -30.16
N ARG A 297 4.28 -3.78 -31.20
CA ARG A 297 4.81 -2.48 -31.66
C ARG A 297 3.72 -1.45 -31.98
N TYR A 298 2.56 -1.91 -32.44
CA TYR A 298 1.41 -1.05 -32.73
C TYR A 298 0.48 -0.91 -31.53
N LEU A 299 0.36 -1.92 -30.67
CA LEU A 299 -0.41 -1.80 -29.43
C LEU A 299 0.23 -0.78 -28.48
N GLU A 300 1.56 -0.74 -28.45
CA GLU A 300 2.36 0.26 -27.77
C GLU A 300 2.01 1.69 -28.22
N THR A 301 1.88 1.94 -29.52
CA THR A 301 1.49 3.29 -29.99
C THR A 301 0.06 3.65 -29.64
N VAL A 302 -0.85 2.67 -29.66
CA VAL A 302 -2.25 2.88 -29.27
C VAL A 302 -2.37 3.14 -27.76
N ALA A 303 -1.61 2.41 -26.93
CA ALA A 303 -1.53 2.68 -25.49
C ALA A 303 -0.93 4.07 -25.22
N ARG A 304 0.11 4.46 -25.95
CA ARG A 304 0.63 5.82 -25.88
C ARG A 304 -0.43 6.87 -26.22
N LYS A 305 -1.21 6.64 -27.28
CA LYS A 305 -2.33 7.52 -27.64
C LYS A 305 -3.36 7.60 -26.51
N TYR A 306 -3.73 6.46 -25.92
CA TYR A 306 -4.66 6.38 -24.79
C TYR A 306 -4.18 7.27 -23.63
N VAL A 307 -2.93 7.05 -23.22
CA VAL A 307 -2.28 7.77 -22.11
C VAL A 307 -2.23 9.27 -22.35
N LYS A 308 -1.90 9.68 -23.59
CA LYS A 308 -1.89 11.09 -23.98
C LYS A 308 -3.28 11.72 -23.91
N ILE A 309 -4.34 11.02 -24.35
CA ILE A 309 -5.71 11.56 -24.38
C ILE A 309 -6.28 11.68 -22.97
N PHE A 310 -6.02 10.70 -22.10
CA PHE A 310 -6.58 10.66 -20.75
C PHE A 310 -5.61 11.15 -19.66
N ASN A 311 -4.46 11.70 -20.05
CA ASN A 311 -3.40 12.21 -19.17
C ASN A 311 -3.01 11.26 -18.02
N CYS A 312 -2.92 9.96 -18.32
CA CYS A 312 -2.70 8.91 -17.34
C CYS A 312 -1.31 8.28 -17.49
N ARG A 313 -0.26 9.10 -17.55
CA ARG A 313 1.14 8.66 -17.68
C ARG A 313 1.61 7.60 -16.66
N PRO A 314 1.15 7.59 -15.39
CA PRO A 314 1.62 6.62 -14.40
C PRO A 314 1.29 5.15 -14.75
N ILE A 315 0.25 4.89 -15.56
CA ILE A 315 -0.16 3.52 -15.91
C ILE A 315 0.71 2.91 -17.03
N PHE A 316 1.46 3.74 -17.74
CA PHE A 316 2.23 3.33 -18.91
C PHE A 316 3.71 3.25 -18.57
N VAL A 317 4.29 2.10 -18.84
CA VAL A 317 5.69 1.81 -18.63
C VAL A 317 6.45 2.05 -19.93
N ASP A 318 7.38 3.00 -19.94
CA ASP A 318 8.30 3.19 -21.08
C ASP A 318 9.44 2.19 -20.93
N MET A 319 9.38 1.10 -21.69
CA MET A 319 10.37 0.01 -21.62
C MET A 319 11.81 0.48 -21.87
N GLU A 320 12.02 1.49 -22.72
CA GLU A 320 13.37 2.01 -22.98
C GLU A 320 13.93 2.74 -21.76
N GLU A 321 13.06 3.47 -21.05
CA GLU A 321 13.43 4.16 -19.82
C GLU A 321 13.65 3.17 -18.66
N GLU A 322 12.79 2.17 -18.52
CA GLU A 322 12.95 1.13 -17.50
C GLU A 322 14.26 0.35 -17.69
N LEU A 323 14.60 -0.02 -18.92
CA LEU A 323 15.87 -0.71 -19.20
C LEU A 323 17.08 0.12 -18.75
N ARG A 324 17.09 1.43 -19.03
CA ARG A 324 18.17 2.32 -18.59
C ARG A 324 18.24 2.42 -17.06
N ILE A 325 17.11 2.56 -16.38
CA ILE A 325 17.07 2.62 -14.91
C ILE A 325 17.57 1.30 -14.31
N CYS A 326 17.18 0.17 -14.89
CA CYS A 326 17.65 -1.15 -14.48
C CYS A 326 19.16 -1.30 -14.65
N GLU A 327 19.71 -0.90 -15.80
CA GLU A 327 21.17 -0.91 -16.05
C GLU A 327 21.92 -0.09 -14.99
N GLU A 328 21.45 1.12 -14.68
CA GLU A 328 22.04 1.97 -13.64
C GLU A 328 21.96 1.35 -12.24
N ARG A 329 20.88 0.64 -11.91
CA ARG A 329 20.73 -0.05 -10.60
C ARG A 329 21.69 -1.22 -10.48
N ILE A 330 21.81 -2.04 -11.53
CA ILE A 330 22.74 -3.16 -11.57
C ILE A 330 24.18 -2.66 -11.42
N GLU A 331 24.56 -1.60 -12.14
CA GLU A 331 25.90 -1.03 -12.04
C GLU A 331 26.23 -0.52 -10.63
N LYS A 332 25.24 0.07 -9.93
CA LYS A 332 25.40 0.50 -8.54
C LYS A 332 25.55 -0.70 -7.59
N GLU A 333 24.70 -1.71 -7.73
CA GLU A 333 24.78 -2.92 -6.90
C GLU A 333 26.09 -3.68 -7.11
N GLU A 334 26.60 -3.73 -8.35
CA GLU A 334 27.91 -4.33 -8.65
C GLU A 334 29.05 -3.55 -7.97
N LYS A 335 29.02 -2.22 -8.03
CA LYS A 335 30.01 -1.36 -7.33
C LYS A 335 29.96 -1.53 -5.81
N GLU A 336 28.77 -1.57 -5.22
CA GLU A 336 28.60 -1.79 -3.77
C GLU A 336 29.06 -3.19 -3.34
N LYS A 337 28.78 -4.22 -4.14
CA LYS A 337 29.26 -5.59 -3.87
C LYS A 337 30.79 -5.66 -3.95
N GLU A 338 31.40 -5.05 -4.96
CA GLU A 338 32.86 -4.97 -5.07
C GLU A 338 33.50 -4.23 -3.89
N GLU A 339 32.89 -3.15 -3.42
CA GLU A 339 33.38 -2.38 -2.27
C GLU A 339 33.28 -3.20 -0.97
N GLN A 340 32.16 -3.88 -0.75
CA GLN A 340 31.98 -4.79 0.39
C GLN A 340 32.95 -5.98 0.35
N GLU A 341 33.27 -6.52 -0.84
CA GLU A 341 34.26 -7.57 -0.99
C GLU A 341 35.67 -7.08 -0.68
N LYS A 342 36.05 -5.89 -1.17
CA LYS A 342 37.33 -5.25 -0.85
C LYS A 342 37.46 -4.96 0.65
N GLU A 343 36.39 -4.49 1.29
CA GLU A 343 36.36 -4.25 2.75
C GLU A 343 36.49 -5.55 3.55
N LYS A 344 35.78 -6.61 3.15
CA LYS A 344 35.91 -7.95 3.76
C LYS A 344 37.30 -8.54 3.57
N GLU A 345 37.93 -8.32 2.42
CA GLU A 345 39.30 -8.78 2.15
C GLU A 345 40.34 -7.99 2.97
N ALA A 346 40.16 -6.68 3.10
CA ALA A 346 40.97 -5.83 3.98
C ALA A 346 40.85 -6.22 5.46
N LEU A 347 39.64 -6.53 5.95
CA LEU A 347 39.42 -7.03 7.31
C LEU A 347 40.10 -8.40 7.56
N LYS A 348 40.09 -9.29 6.56
CA LYS A 348 40.79 -10.59 6.64
C LYS A 348 42.31 -10.41 6.72
N LEU A 349 42.87 -9.46 5.99
CA LEU A 349 44.30 -9.12 6.04
C LEU A 349 44.72 -8.56 7.42
N LEU A 350 43.91 -7.67 8.01
CA LEU A 350 44.14 -7.11 9.35
C LEU A 350 44.08 -8.16 10.47
N ASN A 351 43.15 -9.12 10.38
CA ASN A 351 43.02 -10.19 11.37
C ASN A 351 44.19 -11.20 11.33
N ASN A 352 44.84 -11.37 10.16
CA ASN A 352 46.03 -12.20 10.03
C ASN A 352 47.29 -11.56 10.67
N THR A 353 47.37 -10.23 10.72
CA THR A 353 48.52 -9.53 11.36
C THR A 353 48.46 -9.63 12.89
N ASN A 354 47.27 -9.65 13.49
CA ASN A 354 47.10 -9.81 14.95
C ASN A 354 47.35 -11.25 15.46
N GLN A 355 47.42 -12.26 14.56
CA GLN A 355 47.81 -13.63 14.94
C GLN A 355 49.34 -13.84 15.02
N GLN A 356 50.16 -12.90 14.55
CA GLN A 356 51.63 -13.01 14.67
C GLN A 356 52.19 -12.58 16.03
N VAL A 357 51.37 -12.00 16.93
CA VAL A 357 51.79 -11.64 18.31
C VAL A 357 51.41 -12.70 19.35
N LYS A 358 50.65 -13.75 18.98
CA LYS A 358 50.24 -14.87 19.86
C LYS A 358 50.68 -16.25 19.37
N GLN A 359 51.85 -16.36 18.73
CA GLN A 359 52.48 -17.64 18.41
C GLN A 359 53.89 -17.76 19.01
N VAL A 360 53.95 -17.71 20.34
CA VAL A 360 54.90 -18.53 21.08
C VAL A 360 54.03 -19.40 21.98
N GLU A 361 54.25 -20.71 21.93
CA GLU A 361 53.48 -21.77 22.60
C GLU A 361 52.17 -22.20 21.92
N GLN A 362 52.27 -23.18 21.01
CA GLN A 362 51.71 -24.52 21.27
C GLN A 362 52.17 -25.54 20.22
N LYS A 363 52.41 -26.75 20.72
CA LYS A 363 53.19 -27.82 20.11
C LYS A 363 52.46 -28.48 18.93
N LYS A 364 53.24 -28.97 17.98
CA LYS A 364 52.83 -29.71 16.77
C LYS A 364 51.93 -30.89 17.14
N SER A 365 50.67 -30.83 16.72
CA SER A 365 49.70 -31.93 16.78
C SER A 365 49.83 -32.76 15.49
N VAL A 366 50.35 -33.98 15.62
CA VAL A 366 50.43 -34.99 14.57
C VAL A 366 49.04 -35.57 14.36
N PHE A 367 48.19 -34.88 13.60
CA PHE A 367 46.93 -35.45 13.11
C PHE A 367 46.96 -35.54 11.59
N ALA A 368 46.84 -36.76 11.09
CA ALA A 368 46.73 -37.06 9.68
C ALA A 368 45.40 -36.54 9.12
N LYS A 369 45.48 -35.69 8.10
CA LYS A 369 44.33 -35.19 7.34
C LYS A 369 43.93 -36.26 6.33
N PHE A 370 42.81 -36.95 6.57
CA PHE A 370 42.30 -37.92 5.60
C PHE A 370 41.80 -37.19 4.34
N LYS A 371 42.27 -37.65 3.17
CA LYS A 371 41.86 -37.11 1.86
C LYS A 371 40.42 -37.51 1.56
N SER A 372 39.55 -36.55 1.23
CA SER A 372 38.22 -36.81 0.68
C SER A 372 38.33 -37.04 -0.83
N TYR A 373 38.13 -38.28 -1.26
CA TYR A 373 37.93 -38.59 -2.68
C TYR A 373 36.44 -38.69 -2.99
N ASN A 374 36.06 -38.08 -4.10
CA ASN A 374 34.80 -38.09 -4.83
C ASN A 374 33.78 -39.16 -4.37
N LYS A 375 32.68 -38.71 -3.76
CA LYS A 375 31.44 -39.49 -3.66
C LYS A 375 30.67 -39.37 -4.97
N GLU A 376 31.15 -40.04 -6.01
CA GLU A 376 30.29 -40.47 -7.12
C GLU A 376 30.31 -41.99 -7.17
N ALA A 377 29.24 -42.60 -6.65
CA ALA A 377 28.62 -43.82 -7.16
C ALA A 377 27.65 -44.39 -6.12
N GLY A 378 26.39 -44.59 -6.52
CA GLY A 378 25.57 -45.63 -5.92
C GLY A 378 24.08 -45.31 -5.81
N THR A 379 23.33 -45.44 -6.90
CA THR A 379 22.20 -46.40 -7.02
C THR A 379 21.56 -46.24 -8.39
N GLY A 380 21.82 -47.22 -9.26
CA GLY A 380 21.30 -47.23 -10.63
C GLY A 380 19.84 -47.63 -10.71
N ARG A 381 19.16 -47.15 -11.76
CA ARG A 381 18.28 -47.97 -12.61
C ARG A 381 17.82 -47.22 -13.88
N VAL A 382 18.02 -47.95 -15.00
CA VAL A 382 17.40 -47.93 -16.33
C VAL A 382 17.50 -46.72 -17.26
N ASN A 383 18.25 -46.97 -18.35
CA ASN A 383 18.12 -46.35 -19.66
C ASN A 383 16.66 -46.35 -20.12
N THR A 384 16.09 -45.16 -20.33
CA THR A 384 15.01 -44.97 -21.29
C THR A 384 15.35 -43.77 -22.16
N CYS A 385 15.20 -44.01 -23.46
CA CYS A 385 15.23 -43.14 -24.63
C CYS A 385 15.60 -41.66 -24.46
N ALA A 386 16.56 -41.23 -25.29
CA ALA A 386 16.81 -39.83 -25.59
C ALA A 386 15.52 -39.12 -26.05
N PRO A 387 15.19 -37.93 -25.52
CA PRO A 387 14.08 -37.13 -26.01
C PRO A 387 14.37 -36.62 -27.44
N PRO A 388 13.34 -36.44 -28.27
CA PRO A 388 13.51 -36.13 -29.69
C PRO A 388 14.14 -34.76 -29.89
N LYS A 389 15.12 -34.70 -30.81
CA LYS A 389 15.74 -33.45 -31.28
C LYS A 389 14.72 -32.66 -32.11
N ASN A 390 13.92 -31.82 -31.46
CA ASN A 390 13.27 -30.71 -32.13
C ASN A 390 14.11 -29.44 -31.92
N SER A 391 14.55 -28.92 -33.04
CA SER A 391 15.44 -27.79 -33.27
C SER A 391 14.97 -26.48 -32.63
N ILE A 392 15.55 -26.16 -31.49
CA ILE A 392 15.75 -24.80 -31.01
C ILE A 392 17.26 -24.56 -31.10
N PRO A 393 17.77 -23.55 -31.82
CA PRO A 393 19.18 -23.25 -31.80
C PRO A 393 19.56 -22.79 -30.38
N ASN A 394 20.20 -23.68 -29.63
CA ASN A 394 20.85 -23.35 -28.36
C ASN A 394 22.03 -22.42 -28.65
N LYS A 395 21.74 -21.13 -28.78
CA LYS A 395 22.75 -20.10 -28.54
C LYS A 395 23.05 -20.15 -27.03
N PRO A 396 24.31 -20.32 -26.60
CA PRO A 396 24.63 -20.30 -25.19
C PRO A 396 24.19 -18.94 -24.62
N VAL A 397 23.24 -18.97 -23.68
CA VAL A 397 22.76 -17.80 -22.95
C VAL A 397 23.93 -17.32 -22.10
N THR A 398 24.44 -16.13 -22.40
CA THR A 398 25.43 -15.50 -21.52
C THR A 398 24.75 -15.08 -20.21
N GLU A 399 25.48 -14.97 -19.10
CA GLU A 399 24.91 -14.54 -17.81
C GLU A 399 24.24 -13.16 -17.92
N LYS A 400 24.73 -12.31 -18.84
CA LYS A 400 24.09 -11.05 -19.26
C LYS A 400 22.71 -11.25 -19.91
N ASP A 401 22.58 -12.19 -20.84
CA ASP A 401 21.28 -12.51 -21.46
C ASP A 401 20.27 -13.08 -20.45
N SER A 402 20.73 -13.74 -19.38
CA SER A 402 19.84 -14.30 -18.35
C SER A 402 19.31 -13.25 -17.37
N THR A 403 20.14 -12.28 -17.01
CA THR A 403 19.75 -11.15 -16.14
C THR A 403 18.86 -10.18 -16.90
N GLU A 404 19.19 -9.82 -18.15
CA GLU A 404 18.32 -9.02 -19.03
C GLU A 404 16.94 -9.66 -19.23
N LYS A 405 16.88 -10.99 -19.48
CA LYS A 405 15.60 -11.72 -19.65
C LYS A 405 14.75 -11.82 -18.39
N ILE A 406 15.36 -11.77 -17.21
CA ILE A 406 14.64 -11.84 -15.93
C ILE A 406 14.10 -10.44 -15.56
N LEU A 407 14.92 -9.39 -15.72
CA LEU A 407 14.51 -8.01 -15.41
C LEU A 407 13.42 -7.45 -16.35
N MET A 408 13.46 -7.78 -17.65
CA MET A 408 12.43 -7.35 -18.62
C MET A 408 11.00 -7.84 -18.31
N LYS A 409 10.82 -8.76 -17.36
CA LYS A 409 9.50 -9.28 -16.97
C LYS A 409 8.87 -8.57 -15.77
N GLU A 410 9.63 -7.85 -14.95
CA GLU A 410 9.11 -7.36 -13.67
C GLU A 410 8.11 -6.22 -13.85
N ASN A 411 8.45 -5.22 -14.68
CA ASN A 411 7.58 -4.09 -15.00
C ASN A 411 7.45 -3.93 -16.52
N ALA A 412 6.36 -4.42 -17.11
CA ALA A 412 6.08 -4.25 -18.54
C ALA A 412 4.58 -4.06 -18.79
N ASN A 413 4.24 -3.30 -19.84
CA ASN A 413 2.85 -3.09 -20.24
C ASN A 413 2.20 -4.43 -20.62
N ARG A 414 1.07 -4.74 -19.98
CA ARG A 414 0.30 -5.95 -20.27
C ARG A 414 -0.83 -5.65 -21.24
N TYR A 415 -0.89 -6.41 -22.34
CA TYR A 415 -1.95 -6.32 -23.35
C TYR A 415 -2.80 -7.58 -23.38
N THR A 416 -4.13 -7.42 -23.35
CA THR A 416 -5.07 -8.55 -23.41
C THR A 416 -6.05 -8.37 -24.56
N TYR A 417 -6.19 -9.41 -25.39
CA TYR A 417 -7.16 -9.45 -26.47
C TYR A 417 -8.52 -9.91 -25.96
N GLU A 418 -9.53 -9.05 -26.04
CA GLU A 418 -10.88 -9.33 -25.53
C GLU A 418 -11.89 -9.71 -26.64
N GLY A 419 -11.49 -9.63 -27.91
CA GLY A 419 -12.25 -10.14 -29.04
C GLY A 419 -12.30 -9.21 -30.26
N LYS A 420 -13.25 -9.51 -31.15
CA LYS A 420 -13.53 -8.71 -32.35
C LYS A 420 -14.22 -7.40 -32.01
N LEU A 421 -14.13 -6.41 -32.88
CA LEU A 421 -14.76 -5.10 -32.66
C LEU A 421 -16.28 -5.22 -32.48
N SER A 422 -16.92 -6.17 -33.16
CA SER A 422 -18.35 -6.45 -33.03
C SER A 422 -18.78 -6.91 -31.64
N ASN A 423 -17.86 -7.40 -30.81
CA ASN A 423 -18.16 -7.87 -29.47
C ASN A 423 -18.18 -6.72 -28.43
N PHE A 424 -17.67 -5.54 -28.81
CA PHE A 424 -17.58 -4.40 -27.91
C PHE A 424 -18.95 -3.72 -27.76
N ASN A 425 -19.38 -3.53 -26.51
CA ASN A 425 -20.60 -2.79 -26.21
C ASN A 425 -20.24 -1.32 -25.99
N PHE A 426 -20.51 -0.46 -26.98
CA PHE A 426 -20.29 0.98 -26.85
C PHE A 426 -21.17 1.65 -25.78
N LEU A 427 -22.30 1.03 -25.47
CA LEU A 427 -23.23 1.53 -24.48
C LEU A 427 -23.04 0.79 -23.16
N LYS A 428 -22.90 1.55 -22.07
CA LYS A 428 -22.96 1.01 -20.72
C LYS A 428 -24.30 0.29 -20.54
N LYS A 429 -24.25 -0.99 -20.16
CA LYS A 429 -25.46 -1.75 -19.82
C LYS A 429 -26.02 -1.15 -18.55
N VAL A 430 -27.10 -0.38 -18.69
CA VAL A 430 -27.77 0.24 -17.54
C VAL A 430 -28.26 -0.86 -16.61
N GLU A 431 -27.88 -0.77 -15.33
CA GLU A 431 -28.38 -1.68 -14.31
C GLU A 431 -29.89 -1.47 -14.16
N ARG A 432 -30.67 -2.45 -14.63
CA ARG A 432 -32.14 -2.38 -14.61
C ARG A 432 -32.72 -2.19 -13.20
N LYS A 433 -31.95 -2.57 -12.17
CA LYS A 433 -32.28 -2.38 -10.75
C LYS A 433 -32.31 -0.91 -10.32
N MET A 434 -31.51 -0.04 -10.94
CA MET A 434 -31.53 1.40 -10.65
C MET A 434 -32.72 2.10 -11.32
N VAL A 435 -33.11 1.64 -12.51
CA VAL A 435 -34.18 2.27 -13.30
C VAL A 435 -35.56 1.80 -12.87
N ASP A 436 -35.71 0.53 -12.52
CA ASP A 436 -36.99 -0.03 -12.09
C ASP A 436 -36.83 -0.72 -10.73
N LYS A 437 -37.44 -0.11 -9.71
CA LYS A 437 -37.46 -0.59 -8.33
C LYS A 437 -38.00 -2.02 -8.23
N LYS A 438 -38.83 -2.47 -9.18
CA LYS A 438 -39.36 -3.84 -9.22
C LYS A 438 -38.29 -4.90 -9.46
N TYR A 439 -37.21 -4.58 -10.15
CA TYR A 439 -36.06 -5.49 -10.33
C TYR A 439 -35.17 -5.59 -9.10
N GLY A 440 -35.27 -4.64 -8.17
CA GLY A 440 -34.60 -4.66 -6.87
C GLY A 440 -35.38 -5.38 -5.76
N MET A 441 -36.68 -5.65 -5.98
CA MET A 441 -37.54 -6.32 -4.99
C MET A 441 -37.11 -7.77 -4.79
N SER A 442 -36.85 -8.15 -3.52
CA SER A 442 -36.65 -9.55 -3.18
C SER A 442 -37.96 -10.33 -3.33
N PHE A 443 -37.88 -11.64 -3.60
CA PHE A 443 -39.08 -12.48 -3.71
C PHE A 443 -39.94 -12.46 -2.43
N ALA A 444 -39.30 -12.36 -1.26
CA ALA A 444 -39.98 -12.23 0.03
C ALA A 444 -40.73 -10.90 0.17
N GLU A 445 -40.16 -9.81 -0.35
CA GLU A 445 -40.79 -8.49 -0.37
C GLU A 445 -41.95 -8.43 -1.38
N PHE A 446 -41.77 -9.04 -2.56
CA PHE A 446 -42.84 -9.22 -3.54
C PHE A 446 -44.03 -10.01 -2.96
N LYS A 447 -43.77 -11.10 -2.23
CA LYS A 447 -44.82 -11.89 -1.56
C LYS A 447 -45.51 -11.10 -0.45
N ARG A 448 -44.77 -10.31 0.35
CA ARG A 448 -45.38 -9.41 1.34
C ARG A 448 -46.29 -8.37 0.70
N GLN A 449 -45.90 -7.80 -0.44
CA GLN A 449 -46.73 -6.82 -1.16
C GLN A 449 -48.03 -7.43 -1.70
N LEU A 450 -48.01 -8.70 -2.12
CA LEU A 450 -49.22 -9.43 -2.53
C LEU A 450 -50.17 -9.74 -1.36
N ILE A 451 -49.63 -9.93 -0.15
CA ILE A 451 -50.43 -10.24 1.05
C ILE A 451 -51.01 -8.96 1.67
N CYS A 452 -50.25 -7.86 1.68
CA CYS A 452 -50.68 -6.59 2.27
C CYS A 452 -51.48 -5.67 1.32
N GLY A 453 -51.54 -5.97 0.01
CA GLY A 453 -52.25 -5.16 -0.98
C GLY A 453 -53.74 -5.47 -1.16
N ASN A 454 -54.29 -6.41 -0.39
CA ASN A 454 -55.70 -6.84 -0.46
C ASN A 454 -56.49 -6.46 0.82
N ASN A 455 -56.37 -5.22 1.30
CA ASN A 455 -57.26 -4.64 2.31
C ASN A 455 -57.76 -3.27 1.87
#